data_AF-A0A534V3Q2-F1
#
_entry.id   AF-A0A534V3Q2-F1
#
_cell.length_a   1.000
_cell.length_b   1.000
_cell.length_c   1.000
_cell.angle_alpha   90.00
_cell.angle_beta   90.00
_cell.angle_gamma   90.00
#
_symmetry.space_group_name_H-M   'P 1'
#
loop_
_entity.id
_entity.type
_entity.pdbx_description
1 polymer ?
#
loop_
_entity_poly.entity_id
_entity_poly.type
_entity_poly.pdbx_seq_one_letter_code
_entity_poly.pdbx_strand_id
1 'polypeptide(L)'
;MSGYDGAGALVLQPDGKLVAAGHAYNANNNTLALVRYNADGSLDGNFGTGGKVTTAIGTASGGAALVLQPNGKLVAAGYTFTGSRTQFALVRYLATGSLDTSFGTGGKVATPISSIDDEVSALVLQPDGKLVAAGYTDKGSNITFALVRYDADGSLDTSFGTGGKVTTPIGSIDDEAFALVLQPDGKLVAAGYTSSASNTAFALVRYNADGSLDTSFGTGGKVTTPIESIGNQVFALVLQPDGKLVAAGYANDGSNQDFALVRYSPDGNLDGSFGAGGKVITPVSGTFGEVNALVLQPDGKLVAAGYSYNGSDTDFALARYLGQVFGDGIVQAPEQCDDGAANGTFTSCCTTTCRFTGSGTSCDDGNTCTDSDRCDGSGACVGTAIAACTTTTTTTTSSTTSTTTPCPDSGFAGVGCTLRTVVQPCADEAVPRPVRRRITQATTLADHGAGASNGKKARTFARKASKTLHKAVTLAAAATAKGQLSMLCGGALGGVLQEAEHRAEQLA
;
A
#
# COMPACT_ATOMS: atom_id res chain seq x y z
N MET A 1 5.64 27.16 -27.00
CA MET A 1 4.96 25.95 -26.49
C MET A 1 3.58 26.39 -26.02
N SER A 2 2.51 25.76 -26.49
CA SER A 2 1.19 25.96 -25.89
C SER A 2 1.23 25.37 -24.48
N GLY A 3 1.03 26.19 -23.45
CA GLY A 3 0.97 25.66 -22.09
C GLY A 3 -0.30 24.82 -21.90
N TYR A 4 -0.21 23.89 -20.96
CA TYR A 4 -1.25 22.90 -20.67
C TYR A 4 -1.56 22.92 -19.17
N ASP A 5 -2.77 22.50 -18.83
CA ASP A 5 -3.14 22.20 -17.45
C ASP A 5 -2.75 20.75 -17.15
N GLY A 6 -2.29 20.49 -15.92
CA GLY A 6 -1.86 19.16 -15.49
C GLY A 6 -2.34 18.86 -14.08
N ALA A 7 -2.62 17.60 -13.80
CA ALA A 7 -2.86 17.08 -12.45
C ALA A 7 -1.71 16.16 -12.06
N GLY A 8 -1.15 16.37 -10.86
CA GLY A 8 -0.05 15.55 -10.31
C GLY A 8 -0.49 14.64 -9.16
N ALA A 9 -1.58 14.98 -8.47
CA ALA A 9 -2.08 14.19 -7.34
C ALA A 9 -3.60 14.13 -7.28
N LEU A 10 -4.11 13.08 -6.64
CA LEU A 10 -5.53 12.83 -6.44
C LEU A 10 -5.78 12.26 -5.04
N VAL A 11 -6.86 12.67 -4.39
CA VAL A 11 -7.34 12.07 -3.13
C VAL A 11 -8.83 11.76 -3.20
N LEU A 12 -9.25 10.66 -2.57
CA LEU A 12 -10.64 10.29 -2.37
C LEU A 12 -11.13 10.79 -1.01
N GLN A 13 -12.25 11.50 -1.00
CA GLN A 13 -12.93 11.95 0.20
C GLN A 13 -13.93 10.88 0.71
N PRO A 14 -14.25 10.84 2.01
CA PRO A 14 -15.18 9.85 2.57
C PRO A 14 -16.61 9.87 1.99
N ASP A 15 -17.01 11.00 1.40
CA ASP A 15 -18.31 11.16 0.72
C ASP A 15 -18.30 10.67 -0.74
N GLY A 16 -17.20 10.06 -1.18
CA GLY A 16 -17.02 9.54 -2.54
C GLY A 16 -16.56 10.59 -3.56
N LYS A 17 -16.32 11.84 -3.15
CA LYS A 17 -15.78 12.88 -4.02
C LYS A 17 -14.28 12.71 -4.24
N LEU A 18 -13.80 13.14 -5.41
CA LEU A 18 -12.39 13.12 -5.76
C LEU A 18 -11.86 14.55 -5.84
N VAL A 19 -10.68 14.81 -5.28
CA VAL A 19 -9.99 16.09 -5.45
C VAL A 19 -8.66 15.84 -6.12
N ALA A 20 -8.43 16.52 -7.24
CA ALA A 20 -7.15 16.54 -7.94
C ALA A 20 -6.40 17.84 -7.61
N ALA A 21 -5.07 17.78 -7.53
CA ALA A 21 -4.18 18.93 -7.45
C ALA A 21 -3.13 18.88 -8.56
N GLY A 22 -2.70 20.05 -9.01
CA GLY A 22 -1.79 20.19 -10.13
C GLY A 22 -1.49 21.65 -10.47
N HIS A 23 -1.43 21.96 -11.76
CA HIS A 23 -1.27 23.32 -12.25
C HIS A 23 -2.28 23.65 -13.34
N ALA A 24 -2.64 24.93 -13.40
CA ALA A 24 -3.35 25.53 -14.52
C ALA A 24 -2.44 26.55 -15.20
N TYR A 25 -2.38 26.52 -16.53
CA TYR A 25 -1.60 27.45 -17.32
C TYR A 25 -2.41 28.69 -17.67
N ASN A 26 -1.86 29.88 -17.40
CA ASN A 26 -2.55 31.16 -17.61
C ASN A 26 -1.91 32.04 -18.70
N ALA A 27 -1.40 31.43 -19.77
CA ALA A 27 -0.67 32.06 -20.89
C ALA A 27 0.74 32.60 -20.55
N ASN A 28 1.05 32.85 -19.27
CA ASN A 28 2.36 33.37 -18.87
C ASN A 28 3.08 32.42 -17.91
N ASN A 29 2.35 31.74 -17.03
CA ASN A 29 2.92 30.85 -16.04
C ASN A 29 1.94 29.74 -15.64
N ASN A 30 2.47 28.80 -14.84
CA ASN A 30 1.70 27.81 -14.13
C ASN A 30 1.23 28.37 -12.79
N THR A 31 0.01 28.04 -12.40
CA THR A 31 -0.57 28.37 -11.09
C THR A 31 -1.09 27.10 -10.44
N LEU A 32 -0.83 26.90 -9.14
CA LEU A 32 -1.39 25.76 -8.39
C LEU A 32 -2.91 25.71 -8.58
N ALA A 33 -3.41 24.54 -8.94
CA ALA A 33 -4.83 24.33 -9.19
C ALA A 33 -5.36 23.09 -8.48
N LEU A 34 -6.58 23.19 -7.94
CA LEU A 34 -7.36 22.06 -7.42
C LEU A 34 -8.67 21.96 -8.20
N VAL A 35 -9.10 20.72 -8.45
CA VAL A 35 -10.41 20.43 -9.06
C VAL A 35 -11.10 19.36 -8.22
N ARG A 36 -12.38 19.56 -7.89
CA ARG A 36 -13.18 18.55 -7.19
C ARG A 36 -14.28 17.99 -8.09
N TYR A 37 -14.38 16.68 -8.08
CA TYR A 37 -15.39 15.90 -8.77
C TYR A 37 -16.34 15.22 -7.77
N ASN A 38 -17.61 15.14 -8.13
CA ASN A 38 -18.60 14.30 -7.47
C ASN A 38 -18.32 12.81 -7.74
N ALA A 39 -18.98 11.93 -7.00
CA ALA A 39 -18.83 10.48 -7.17
C ALA A 39 -19.23 9.97 -8.56
N ASP A 40 -20.04 10.73 -9.31
CA ASP A 40 -20.44 10.44 -10.69
C ASP A 40 -19.46 11.02 -11.74
N GLY A 41 -18.36 11.66 -11.31
CA GLY A 41 -17.36 12.28 -12.17
C GLY A 41 -17.71 13.69 -12.65
N SER A 42 -18.89 14.23 -12.32
CA SER A 42 -19.23 15.63 -12.61
C SER A 42 -18.44 16.60 -11.71
N LEU A 43 -18.22 17.85 -12.16
CA LEU A 43 -17.58 18.87 -11.31
C LEU A 43 -18.47 19.24 -10.11
N ASP A 44 -17.88 19.34 -8.91
CA ASP A 44 -18.60 19.80 -7.72
C ASP A 44 -18.69 21.33 -7.69
N GLY A 45 -19.82 21.87 -8.14
CA GLY A 45 -20.07 23.32 -8.16
C GLY A 45 -19.93 24.03 -6.80
N ASN A 46 -19.93 23.30 -5.67
CA ASN A 46 -19.74 23.87 -4.33
C ASN A 46 -18.27 23.95 -3.88
N PHE A 47 -17.33 23.58 -4.75
CA PHE A 47 -15.90 23.69 -4.49
C PHE A 47 -15.29 24.86 -5.27
N GLY A 48 -14.71 25.82 -4.57
CA GLY A 48 -14.14 27.02 -5.19
C GLY A 48 -15.16 27.72 -6.09
N THR A 49 -14.74 27.99 -7.33
CA THR A 49 -15.60 28.54 -8.38
C THR A 49 -15.87 27.47 -9.43
N GLY A 50 -17.08 26.89 -9.41
CA GLY A 50 -17.51 25.91 -10.41
C GLY A 50 -16.72 24.60 -10.36
N GLY A 51 -16.29 24.16 -9.17
CA GLY A 51 -15.51 22.93 -8.98
C GLY A 51 -14.00 23.12 -9.05
N LYS A 52 -13.52 24.35 -9.21
CA LYS A 52 -12.11 24.66 -9.45
C LYS A 52 -11.60 25.74 -8.49
N VAL A 53 -10.34 25.61 -8.13
CA VAL A 53 -9.58 26.60 -7.37
C VAL A 53 -8.25 26.80 -8.06
N THR A 54 -7.85 28.04 -8.32
CA THR A 54 -6.48 28.40 -8.69
C THR A 54 -5.90 29.28 -7.59
N THR A 55 -4.63 29.08 -7.27
CA THR A 55 -3.95 29.83 -6.21
C THR A 55 -2.57 30.22 -6.68
N ALA A 56 -2.37 31.51 -6.92
CA ALA A 56 -1.05 32.05 -7.18
C ALA A 56 -0.20 32.00 -5.91
N ILE A 57 0.97 31.38 -6.03
CA ILE A 57 2.07 31.48 -5.07
C ILE A 57 3.25 31.99 -5.88
N GLY A 58 3.86 33.08 -5.42
CA GLY A 58 4.93 33.74 -6.18
C GLY A 58 4.51 34.10 -7.61
N THR A 59 5.43 33.96 -8.55
CA THR A 59 5.21 34.26 -9.99
C THR A 59 4.93 33.03 -10.84
N ALA A 60 5.13 31.82 -10.32
CA ALA A 60 4.66 30.55 -10.89
C ALA A 60 4.53 29.52 -9.76
N SER A 61 3.61 28.57 -9.87
CA SER A 61 3.44 27.50 -8.89
C SER A 61 2.78 26.27 -9.52
N GLY A 62 3.05 25.11 -8.95
CA GLY A 62 2.43 23.85 -9.34
C GLY A 62 2.25 22.92 -8.15
N GLY A 63 1.24 22.06 -8.23
CA GLY A 63 1.00 21.00 -7.26
C GLY A 63 1.53 19.66 -7.79
N ALA A 64 2.26 18.94 -6.95
CA ALA A 64 2.72 17.58 -7.20
C ALA A 64 2.09 16.57 -6.23
N ALA A 65 1.73 17.01 -5.01
CA ALA A 65 1.18 16.16 -3.97
C ALA A 65 -0.07 16.76 -3.31
N LEU A 66 -0.95 15.91 -2.79
CA LEU A 66 -2.19 16.31 -2.13
C LEU A 66 -2.51 15.33 -0.99
N VAL A 67 -2.85 15.86 0.18
CA VAL A 67 -3.36 15.05 1.31
C VAL A 67 -4.69 15.61 1.83
N LEU A 68 -5.57 14.69 2.26
CA LEU A 68 -6.81 15.00 2.97
C LEU A 68 -6.59 14.84 4.47
N GLN A 69 -6.88 15.90 5.23
CA GLN A 69 -6.85 15.86 6.69
C GLN A 69 -8.18 15.32 7.26
N PRO A 70 -8.20 14.71 8.46
CA PRO A 70 -9.42 14.16 9.07
C PRO A 70 -10.58 15.15 9.24
N ASN A 71 -10.27 16.44 9.36
CA ASN A 71 -11.25 17.53 9.48
C ASN A 71 -11.80 18.01 8.11
N GLY A 72 -11.47 17.31 7.01
CA GLY A 72 -11.90 17.65 5.65
C GLY A 72 -11.09 18.74 4.96
N LYS A 73 -10.07 19.31 5.62
CA LYS A 73 -9.14 20.25 4.98
C LYS A 73 -8.20 19.52 4.03
N LEU A 74 -7.74 20.21 3.01
CA LEU A 74 -6.84 19.69 1.99
C LEU A 74 -5.52 20.44 2.05
N VAL A 75 -4.40 19.73 1.94
CA VAL A 75 -3.08 20.36 1.80
C VAL A 75 -2.45 19.90 0.51
N ALA A 76 -2.24 20.84 -0.41
CA ALA A 76 -1.50 20.61 -1.63
C ALA A 76 -0.04 21.04 -1.43
N ALA A 77 0.89 20.31 -2.03
CA ALA A 77 2.31 20.65 -2.04
C ALA A 77 2.91 20.54 -3.44
N GLY A 78 3.98 21.28 -3.66
CA GLY A 78 4.73 21.31 -4.91
C GLY A 78 5.78 22.41 -4.83
N TYR A 79 5.78 23.32 -5.80
CA TYR A 79 6.76 24.39 -5.87
C TYR A 79 6.11 25.77 -6.00
N THR A 80 6.85 26.80 -5.60
CA THR A 80 6.60 28.19 -5.95
C THR A 80 7.87 28.83 -6.51
N PHE A 81 7.77 29.52 -7.63
CA PHE A 81 8.83 30.34 -8.18
C PHE A 81 8.78 31.74 -7.57
N THR A 82 9.86 32.18 -6.92
CA THR A 82 9.95 33.48 -6.25
C THR A 82 10.79 34.48 -7.05
N GLY A 83 10.71 34.42 -8.39
CA GLY A 83 11.38 35.33 -9.31
C GLY A 83 12.82 34.96 -9.70
N SER A 84 13.52 34.16 -8.89
CA SER A 84 14.90 33.71 -9.19
C SER A 84 15.13 32.22 -9.00
N ARG A 85 14.18 31.51 -8.36
CA ARG A 85 14.30 30.10 -7.98
C ARG A 85 12.96 29.50 -7.58
N THR A 86 12.85 28.18 -7.59
CA THR A 86 11.75 27.44 -6.98
C THR A 86 12.01 27.15 -5.49
N GLN A 87 10.94 27.06 -4.71
CA GLN A 87 10.96 26.71 -3.30
C GLN A 87 9.86 25.71 -3.01
N PHE A 88 10.06 24.86 -1.99
CA PHE A 88 9.00 24.01 -1.46
C PHE A 88 7.80 24.87 -1.10
N ALA A 89 6.62 24.51 -1.61
CA ALA A 89 5.39 25.23 -1.35
C ALA A 89 4.29 24.30 -0.84
N LEU A 90 3.61 24.72 0.23
CA LEU A 90 2.40 24.08 0.74
C LEU A 90 1.27 25.10 0.77
N VAL A 91 0.06 24.67 0.41
CA VAL A 91 -1.16 25.47 0.52
C VAL A 91 -2.26 24.64 1.17
N ARG A 92 -2.90 25.20 2.19
CA ARG A 92 -4.04 24.57 2.85
C ARG A 92 -5.35 25.20 2.45
N TYR A 93 -6.31 24.35 2.14
CA TYR A 93 -7.68 24.70 1.78
C TYR A 93 -8.67 24.13 2.79
N LEU A 94 -9.76 24.85 3.03
CA LEU A 94 -10.95 24.34 3.68
C LEU A 94 -11.64 23.32 2.77
N ALA A 95 -12.56 22.53 3.33
CA ALA A 95 -13.38 21.58 2.57
C ALA A 95 -14.20 22.24 1.44
N THR A 96 -14.38 23.57 1.47
CA THR A 96 -15.06 24.34 0.42
C THR A 96 -14.13 24.75 -0.74
N GLY A 97 -12.82 24.54 -0.62
CA GLY A 97 -11.81 25.00 -1.58
C GLY A 97 -11.32 26.43 -1.35
N SER A 98 -11.87 27.16 -0.36
CA SER A 98 -11.31 28.45 0.07
C SER A 98 -9.99 28.23 0.84
N LEU A 99 -9.06 29.18 0.78
CA LEU A 99 -7.82 29.12 1.55
C LEU A 99 -8.09 29.10 3.06
N ASP A 100 -7.38 28.25 3.78
CA ASP A 100 -7.39 28.25 5.23
C ASP A 100 -6.32 29.20 5.77
N THR A 101 -6.74 30.42 6.14
CA THR A 101 -5.82 31.47 6.60
C THR A 101 -5.14 31.19 7.94
N SER A 102 -5.51 30.11 8.64
CA SER A 102 -4.81 29.65 9.85
C SER A 102 -3.55 28.82 9.56
N PHE A 103 -3.23 28.59 8.28
CA PHE A 103 -2.02 27.86 7.85
C PHE A 103 -0.98 28.81 7.28
N GLY A 104 0.23 28.77 7.83
CA GLY A 104 1.34 29.62 7.42
C GLY A 104 0.92 31.09 7.33
N THR A 105 1.27 31.74 6.23
CA THR A 105 0.86 33.12 5.95
C THR A 105 -0.26 33.14 4.91
N GLY A 106 -1.49 33.39 5.36
CA GLY A 106 -2.65 33.49 4.46
C GLY A 106 -2.96 32.20 3.71
N GLY A 107 -2.76 31.05 4.36
CA GLY A 107 -3.00 29.72 3.83
C GLY A 107 -1.83 29.10 3.07
N LYS A 108 -0.67 29.75 3.06
CA LYS A 108 0.47 29.40 2.21
C LYS A 108 1.76 29.32 3.01
N VAL A 109 2.64 28.42 2.59
CA VAL A 109 4.00 28.25 3.10
C VAL A 109 4.93 28.17 1.89
N ALA A 110 6.05 28.90 1.96
CA ALA A 110 7.16 28.79 1.02
C ALA A 110 8.44 28.56 1.84
N THR A 111 9.18 27.50 1.54
CA THR A 111 10.35 27.08 2.33
C THR A 111 11.56 26.91 1.42
N PRO A 112 12.55 27.82 1.46
CA PRO A 112 13.84 27.55 0.85
C PRO A 112 14.62 26.51 1.67
N ILE A 113 15.28 25.59 0.98
CA ILE A 113 16.23 24.61 1.53
C ILE A 113 17.65 24.96 1.08
N SER A 114 17.84 25.42 -0.16
CA SER A 114 19.11 25.95 -0.67
C SER A 114 19.00 27.39 -1.18
N SER A 115 20.04 27.87 -1.87
CA SER A 115 20.06 29.13 -2.61
C SER A 115 19.50 29.03 -4.03
N ILE A 116 19.20 27.82 -4.52
CA ILE A 116 18.76 27.54 -5.90
C ILE A 116 17.35 26.95 -5.83
N ASP A 117 17.07 25.85 -6.52
CA ASP A 117 15.73 25.31 -6.74
C ASP A 117 15.41 24.20 -5.75
N ASP A 118 14.21 24.23 -5.18
CA ASP A 118 13.69 23.21 -4.28
C ASP A 118 12.25 22.88 -4.69
N GLU A 119 11.95 21.60 -4.94
CA GLU A 119 10.62 21.16 -5.35
C GLU A 119 10.12 19.94 -4.57
N VAL A 120 8.85 19.97 -4.18
CA VAL A 120 8.17 18.86 -3.51
C VAL A 120 7.58 17.94 -4.58
N SER A 121 7.76 16.63 -4.37
CA SER A 121 7.14 15.58 -5.18
C SER A 121 6.12 14.76 -4.39
N ALA A 122 6.33 14.60 -3.07
CA ALA A 122 5.46 13.80 -2.21
C ALA A 122 5.12 14.50 -0.88
N LEU A 123 3.96 14.16 -0.32
CA LEU A 123 3.47 14.71 0.94
C LEU A 123 2.74 13.63 1.75
N VAL A 124 3.06 13.51 3.04
CA VAL A 124 2.34 12.63 3.98
C VAL A 124 1.85 13.41 5.20
N LEU A 125 0.69 12.99 5.72
CA LEU A 125 0.12 13.47 6.97
C LEU A 125 0.41 12.46 8.09
N GLN A 126 1.00 12.93 9.18
CA GLN A 126 1.26 12.14 10.38
C GLN A 126 0.04 12.15 11.32
N PRO A 127 -0.14 11.12 12.20
CA PRO A 127 -1.27 11.04 13.13
C PRO A 127 -1.41 12.22 14.11
N ASP A 128 -0.30 12.89 14.43
CA ASP A 128 -0.27 14.08 15.29
C ASP A 128 -0.66 15.37 14.54
N GLY A 129 -0.99 15.28 13.25
CA GLY A 129 -1.38 16.40 12.40
C GLY A 129 -0.22 17.10 11.70
N LYS A 130 1.03 16.67 11.92
CA LYS A 130 2.20 17.18 11.21
C LYS A 130 2.24 16.70 9.77
N LEU A 131 2.93 17.46 8.92
CA LEU A 131 3.07 17.17 7.50
C LEU A 131 4.55 16.98 7.17
N VAL A 132 4.87 15.96 6.40
CA VAL A 132 6.23 15.76 5.88
C VAL A 132 6.18 15.80 4.36
N ALA A 133 6.92 16.73 3.78
CA ALA A 133 7.11 16.86 2.34
C ALA A 133 8.47 16.26 1.95
N ALA A 134 8.52 15.56 0.82
CA ALA A 134 9.75 15.04 0.22
C ALA A 134 9.87 15.46 -1.25
N GLY A 135 11.11 15.61 -1.70
CA GLY A 135 11.44 16.04 -3.06
C GLY A 135 12.96 16.18 -3.20
N TYR A 136 13.39 17.25 -3.87
CA TYR A 136 14.81 17.57 -3.99
C TYR A 136 15.15 19.01 -3.61
N THR A 137 16.44 19.24 -3.38
CA THR A 137 17.06 20.57 -3.26
C THR A 137 18.28 20.62 -4.17
N ASP A 138 18.40 21.65 -4.99
CA ASP A 138 19.57 21.89 -5.83
C ASP A 138 20.66 22.62 -5.02
N LYS A 139 21.84 22.02 -4.91
CA LYS A 139 23.00 22.57 -4.22
C LYS A 139 24.01 23.25 -5.17
N GLY A 140 23.69 23.33 -6.46
CA GLY A 140 24.44 23.97 -7.53
C GLY A 140 25.34 23.00 -8.30
N SER A 141 25.98 22.06 -7.61
CA SER A 141 26.74 20.98 -8.23
C SER A 141 25.88 19.76 -8.56
N ASN A 142 24.76 19.60 -7.86
CA ASN A 142 23.86 18.45 -7.93
C ASN A 142 22.56 18.72 -7.18
N ILE A 143 21.54 17.91 -7.46
CA ILE A 143 20.32 17.82 -6.64
C ILE A 143 20.45 16.74 -5.58
N THR A 144 19.77 16.91 -4.45
CA THR A 144 19.83 15.99 -3.31
C THR A 144 18.44 15.73 -2.74
N PHE A 145 18.17 14.51 -2.26
CA PHE A 145 16.95 14.18 -1.51
C PHE A 145 16.72 15.19 -0.39
N ALA A 146 15.53 15.74 -0.32
CA ALA A 146 15.16 16.71 0.70
C ALA A 146 13.83 16.35 1.35
N LEU A 147 13.79 16.38 2.68
CA LEU A 147 12.57 16.29 3.48
C LEU A 147 12.41 17.56 4.32
N VAL A 148 11.18 18.01 4.46
CA VAL A 148 10.81 19.11 5.36
C VAL A 148 9.58 18.71 6.17
N ARG A 149 9.63 18.91 7.49
CA ARG A 149 8.48 18.69 8.37
C ARG A 149 7.87 20.01 8.84
N TYR A 150 6.55 20.05 8.79
CA TYR A 150 5.73 21.17 9.23
C TYR A 150 4.80 20.75 10.36
N ASP A 151 4.61 21.65 11.31
CA ASP A 151 3.55 21.56 12.30
C ASP A 151 2.17 21.71 11.65
N ALA A 152 1.13 21.37 12.42
CA ALA A 152 -0.25 21.41 11.92
C ALA A 152 -0.69 22.82 11.50
N ASP A 153 -0.01 23.89 11.92
CA ASP A 153 -0.27 25.27 11.49
C ASP A 153 0.58 25.71 10.29
N GLY A 154 1.44 24.85 9.76
CA GLY A 154 2.32 25.15 8.64
C GLY A 154 3.66 25.81 9.01
N SER A 155 3.92 26.04 10.30
CA SER A 155 5.26 26.40 10.77
C SER A 155 6.22 25.21 10.66
N LEU A 156 7.53 25.46 10.64
CA LEU A 156 8.53 24.39 10.57
C LEU A 156 8.68 23.69 11.92
N ASP A 157 8.60 22.37 11.93
CA ASP A 157 8.88 21.60 13.13
C ASP A 157 10.39 21.49 13.36
N THR A 158 10.92 22.37 14.20
CA THR A 158 12.35 22.45 14.49
C THR A 158 12.95 21.21 15.16
N SER A 159 12.14 20.26 15.64
CA SER A 159 12.60 18.97 16.17
C SER A 159 12.92 17.93 15.08
N PHE A 160 12.62 18.23 13.80
CA PHE A 160 12.94 17.36 12.68
C PHE A 160 14.25 17.78 12.01
N GLY A 161 15.23 16.88 12.02
CA GLY A 161 16.54 17.14 11.42
C GLY A 161 17.16 18.44 11.94
N THR A 162 17.60 19.31 11.02
CA THR A 162 18.13 20.63 11.35
C THR A 162 17.15 21.71 10.94
N GLY A 163 16.48 22.33 11.92
CA GLY A 163 15.55 23.44 11.67
C GLY A 163 14.35 23.03 10.80
N GLY A 164 13.85 21.81 10.99
CA GLY A 164 12.73 21.24 10.25
C GLY A 164 13.08 20.61 8.91
N LYS A 165 14.38 20.50 8.58
CA LYS A 165 14.86 20.08 7.25
C LYS A 165 15.87 18.95 7.36
N VAL A 166 15.83 18.06 6.38
CA VAL A 166 16.80 16.99 6.18
C VAL A 166 17.19 16.98 4.71
N THR A 167 18.49 16.92 4.42
CA THR A 167 19.01 16.67 3.08
C THR A 167 19.88 15.43 3.12
N THR A 168 19.71 14.49 2.21
CA THR A 168 20.42 13.21 2.23
C THR A 168 21.11 12.93 0.91
N PRO A 169 22.43 13.13 0.79
CA PRO A 169 23.16 12.61 -0.36
C PRO A 169 23.16 11.08 -0.33
N ILE A 170 22.98 10.46 -1.49
CA ILE A 170 22.99 9.01 -1.68
C ILE A 170 24.12 8.65 -2.62
N GLY A 171 24.09 9.19 -3.84
CA GLY A 171 25.08 8.95 -4.89
C GLY A 171 26.12 10.05 -5.00
N SER A 172 26.77 10.09 -6.17
CA SER A 172 27.83 11.06 -6.46
C SER A 172 27.36 12.24 -7.33
N ILE A 173 26.17 12.15 -7.92
CA ILE A 173 25.60 13.17 -8.79
C ILE A 173 24.25 13.57 -8.20
N ASP A 174 23.14 13.18 -8.82
CA ASP A 174 21.80 13.67 -8.51
C ASP A 174 20.99 12.63 -7.74
N ASP A 175 20.34 13.08 -6.67
CA ASP A 175 19.40 12.29 -5.90
C ASP A 175 18.08 13.04 -5.79
N GLU A 176 16.98 12.42 -6.22
CA GLU A 176 15.63 13.02 -6.14
C GLU A 176 14.61 12.02 -5.59
N ALA A 177 13.81 12.47 -4.61
CA ALA A 177 12.71 11.70 -4.05
C ALA A 177 11.40 12.03 -4.77
N PHE A 178 10.69 11.01 -5.24
CA PHE A 178 9.37 11.16 -5.87
C PHE A 178 8.22 10.64 -5.02
N ALA A 179 8.50 9.71 -4.10
CA ALA A 179 7.49 9.08 -3.26
C ALA A 179 7.88 9.10 -1.78
N LEU A 180 6.89 9.12 -0.90
CA LEU A 180 7.06 9.12 0.55
C LEU A 180 5.93 8.33 1.21
N VAL A 181 6.30 7.41 2.12
CA VAL A 181 5.33 6.68 2.95
C VAL A 181 5.66 6.80 4.43
N LEU A 182 4.63 6.82 5.26
CA LEU A 182 4.72 6.75 6.72
C LEU A 182 4.47 5.32 7.18
N GLN A 183 5.37 4.78 8.00
CA GLN A 183 5.24 3.47 8.63
C GLN A 183 4.49 3.59 9.98
N PRO A 184 3.84 2.50 10.46
CA PRO A 184 3.08 2.51 11.73
C PRO A 184 3.89 2.89 12.97
N ASP A 185 5.21 2.66 12.95
CA ASP A 185 6.14 3.02 14.03
C ASP A 185 6.58 4.49 13.99
N GLY A 186 6.04 5.28 13.06
CA GLY A 186 6.35 6.69 12.88
C GLY A 186 7.57 6.96 11.99
N LYS A 187 8.23 5.93 11.47
CA LYS A 187 9.33 6.09 10.50
C LYS A 187 8.83 6.47 9.13
N LEU A 188 9.68 7.12 8.35
CA LEU A 188 9.37 7.60 7.00
C LEU A 188 10.28 6.89 6.01
N VAL A 189 9.74 6.46 4.87
CA VAL A 189 10.53 5.93 3.77
C VAL A 189 10.28 6.78 2.54
N ALA A 190 11.34 7.44 2.06
CA ALA A 190 11.33 8.17 0.79
C ALA A 190 11.91 7.27 -0.30
N ALA A 191 11.37 7.35 -1.51
CA ALA A 191 11.87 6.64 -2.68
C ALA A 191 11.94 7.55 -3.91
N GLY A 192 12.89 7.24 -4.78
CA GLY A 192 13.13 7.94 -6.03
C GLY A 192 14.33 7.34 -6.73
N TYR A 193 15.28 8.16 -7.16
CA TYR A 193 16.50 7.68 -7.80
C TYR A 193 17.77 8.30 -7.23
N THR A 194 18.88 7.64 -7.51
CA THR A 194 20.22 8.18 -7.34
C THR A 194 21.01 7.97 -8.63
N SER A 195 21.76 8.97 -9.06
CA SER A 195 22.59 8.90 -10.26
C SER A 195 24.08 8.90 -9.95
N SER A 196 24.81 8.23 -10.83
CA SER A 196 26.27 8.13 -10.86
C SER A 196 26.75 8.39 -12.28
N ALA A 197 28.06 8.46 -12.50
CA ALA A 197 28.63 8.79 -13.81
C ALA A 197 28.21 7.82 -14.95
N SER A 198 27.72 6.63 -14.61
CA SER A 198 27.43 5.57 -15.60
C SER A 198 26.03 4.96 -15.49
N ASN A 199 25.25 5.27 -14.44
CA ASN A 199 23.93 4.63 -14.23
C ASN A 199 23.07 5.42 -13.23
N THR A 200 21.76 5.26 -13.34
CA THR A 200 20.74 5.70 -12.38
C THR A 200 20.06 4.49 -11.75
N ALA A 201 19.99 4.44 -10.42
CA ALA A 201 19.41 3.33 -9.67
C ALA A 201 18.19 3.76 -8.86
N PHE A 202 17.31 2.79 -8.56
CA PHE A 202 16.28 2.98 -7.53
C PHE A 202 16.96 3.32 -6.21
N ALA A 203 16.44 4.33 -5.51
CA ALA A 203 16.95 4.74 -4.22
C ALA A 203 15.82 4.81 -3.19
N LEU A 204 16.01 4.17 -2.04
CA LEU A 204 15.15 4.28 -0.88
C LEU A 204 15.97 4.77 0.32
N VAL A 205 15.39 5.68 1.10
CA VAL A 205 15.98 6.15 2.35
C VAL A 205 14.95 6.07 3.47
N ARG A 206 15.33 5.46 4.60
CA ARG A 206 14.48 5.42 5.80
C ARG A 206 14.97 6.38 6.87
N TYR A 207 14.03 7.15 7.39
CA TYR A 207 14.23 8.12 8.46
C TYR A 207 13.44 7.71 9.70
N ASN A 208 14.03 7.94 10.87
CA ASN A 208 13.34 7.93 12.15
C ASN A 208 12.32 9.08 12.23
N ALA A 209 11.45 9.03 13.23
CA ALA A 209 10.45 10.06 13.45
C ALA A 209 11.05 11.47 13.69
N ASP A 210 12.32 11.58 14.10
CA ASP A 210 13.02 12.87 14.27
C ASP A 210 13.78 13.33 13.01
N GLY A 211 13.69 12.59 11.91
CA GLY A 211 14.39 12.89 10.65
C GLY A 211 15.84 12.40 10.60
N SER A 212 16.36 11.78 11.65
CA SER A 212 17.65 11.06 11.58
C SER A 212 17.53 9.81 10.71
N LEU A 213 18.64 9.36 10.10
CA LEU A 213 18.64 8.13 9.30
C LEU A 213 18.45 6.90 10.20
N ASP A 214 17.57 5.98 9.81
CA ASP A 214 17.46 4.70 10.49
C ASP A 214 18.52 3.73 9.97
N THR A 215 19.63 3.59 10.70
CA THR A 215 20.77 2.76 10.30
C THR A 215 20.48 1.26 10.25
N SER A 216 19.31 0.81 10.74
CA SER A 216 18.84 -0.57 10.59
C SER A 216 18.22 -0.88 9.22
N PHE A 217 18.05 0.13 8.35
CA PHE A 217 17.56 -0.04 6.99
C PHE A 217 18.70 -0.07 5.97
N GLY A 218 18.81 -1.17 5.23
CA GLY A 218 19.85 -1.35 4.23
C GLY A 218 21.24 -1.05 4.79
N THR A 219 22.00 -0.21 4.08
CA THR A 219 23.31 0.26 4.54
C THR A 219 23.23 1.71 4.98
N GLY A 220 23.30 1.95 6.30
CA GLY A 220 23.32 3.31 6.86
C GLY A 220 22.03 4.11 6.58
N GLY A 221 20.89 3.43 6.55
CA GLY A 221 19.58 4.01 6.28
C GLY A 221 19.20 4.13 4.81
N LYS A 222 20.02 3.57 3.90
CA LYS A 222 19.87 3.72 2.45
C LYS A 222 19.88 2.37 1.75
N VAL A 223 19.10 2.28 0.69
CA VAL A 223 19.08 1.15 -0.24
C VAL A 223 19.19 1.71 -1.65
N THR A 224 20.14 1.19 -2.40
CA THR A 224 20.24 1.44 -3.85
C THR A 224 20.07 0.12 -4.58
N THR A 225 19.23 0.11 -5.62
CA THR A 225 18.93 -1.10 -6.38
C THR A 225 19.09 -0.83 -7.87
N PRO A 226 20.21 -1.22 -8.48
CA PRO A 226 20.28 -1.31 -9.93
C PRO A 226 19.36 -2.44 -10.40
N ILE A 227 18.60 -2.21 -11.46
CA ILE A 227 17.74 -3.23 -12.07
C ILE A 227 18.32 -3.59 -13.44
N GLU A 228 18.46 -2.60 -14.31
CA GLU A 228 19.08 -2.73 -15.63
C GLU A 228 20.29 -1.82 -15.82
N SER A 229 20.93 -1.93 -16.98
CA SER A 229 22.27 -1.39 -17.26
C SER A 229 22.36 0.12 -17.37
N ILE A 230 21.27 0.84 -17.69
CA ILE A 230 21.37 2.26 -18.06
C ILE A 230 20.65 3.22 -17.11
N GLY A 231 19.39 2.96 -16.74
CA GLY A 231 18.68 3.90 -15.89
C GLY A 231 17.38 3.39 -15.31
N ASN A 232 17.16 3.65 -14.03
CA ASN A 232 16.00 3.16 -13.30
C ASN A 232 15.53 4.25 -12.35
N GLN A 233 14.25 4.62 -12.39
CA GLN A 233 13.66 5.59 -11.47
C GLN A 233 12.40 5.06 -10.80
N VAL A 234 12.17 5.47 -9.56
CA VAL A 234 10.96 5.17 -8.80
C VAL A 234 10.07 6.40 -8.78
N PHE A 235 8.78 6.25 -9.10
CA PHE A 235 7.79 7.32 -8.96
C PHE A 235 6.72 7.01 -7.92
N ALA A 236 6.53 5.74 -7.58
CA ALA A 236 5.52 5.30 -6.62
C ALA A 236 6.09 4.34 -5.58
N LEU A 237 5.59 4.45 -4.34
CA LEU A 237 5.97 3.60 -3.21
C LEU A 237 4.73 3.26 -2.39
N VAL A 238 4.55 1.97 -2.07
CA VAL A 238 3.48 1.51 -1.17
C VAL A 238 4.04 0.67 -0.04
N LEU A 239 3.43 0.79 1.14
CA LEU A 239 3.70 -0.03 2.31
C LEU A 239 2.64 -1.13 2.41
N GLN A 240 3.07 -2.38 2.55
CA GLN A 240 2.20 -3.53 2.78
C GLN A 240 1.96 -3.75 4.29
N PRO A 241 0.86 -4.43 4.69
CA PRO A 241 0.53 -4.68 6.09
C PRO A 241 1.59 -5.48 6.87
N ASP A 242 2.39 -6.29 6.20
CA ASP A 242 3.49 -7.06 6.78
C ASP A 242 4.78 -6.24 6.95
N GLY A 243 4.73 -4.94 6.63
CA GLY A 243 5.85 -4.01 6.72
C GLY A 243 6.76 -3.99 5.49
N LYS A 244 6.49 -4.80 4.47
CA LYS A 244 7.25 -4.77 3.20
C LYS A 244 6.92 -3.53 2.40
N LEU A 245 7.87 -3.10 1.58
CA LEU A 245 7.74 -1.94 0.70
C LEU A 245 7.76 -2.39 -0.75
N VAL A 246 6.90 -1.83 -1.58
CA VAL A 246 6.95 -2.04 -3.03
C VAL A 246 7.14 -0.70 -3.71
N ALA A 247 8.27 -0.55 -4.40
CA ALA A 247 8.60 0.60 -5.22
C ALA A 247 8.27 0.29 -6.69
N ALA A 248 7.77 1.28 -7.43
CA ALA A 248 7.50 1.16 -8.85
C ALA A 248 7.91 2.39 -9.65
N GLY A 249 8.32 2.15 -10.89
CA GLY A 249 8.65 3.17 -11.88
C GLY A 249 9.04 2.49 -13.19
N TYR A 250 10.23 2.77 -13.72
CA TYR A 250 10.74 2.11 -14.93
C TYR A 250 12.15 1.53 -14.77
N ALA A 251 12.48 0.55 -15.59
CA ALA A 251 13.84 0.08 -15.86
C ALA A 251 14.18 0.32 -17.33
N ASN A 252 15.42 0.74 -17.61
CA ASN A 252 15.94 1.04 -18.94
C ASN A 252 17.18 0.20 -19.24
N ASP A 253 17.09 -0.66 -20.25
CA ASP A 253 18.16 -1.52 -20.74
C ASP A 253 19.03 -0.86 -21.83
N GLY A 254 18.65 0.34 -22.26
CA GLY A 254 19.27 1.11 -23.33
C GLY A 254 18.58 0.99 -24.69
N SER A 255 17.62 0.08 -24.80
CA SER A 255 16.78 -0.10 -25.98
C SER A 255 15.33 0.28 -25.71
N ASN A 256 14.81 -0.03 -24.53
CA ASN A 256 13.43 0.27 -24.11
C ASN A 256 13.37 0.70 -22.64
N GLN A 257 12.23 1.29 -22.25
CA GLN A 257 11.85 1.45 -20.84
C GLN A 257 10.61 0.61 -20.54
N ASP A 258 10.72 -0.26 -19.54
CA ASP A 258 9.65 -1.14 -19.10
C ASP A 258 9.19 -0.81 -17.68
N PHE A 259 7.96 -1.20 -17.34
CA PHE A 259 7.48 -1.08 -15.97
C PHE A 259 8.36 -1.92 -15.05
N ALA A 260 8.83 -1.33 -13.96
CA ALA A 260 9.66 -2.01 -12.98
C ALA A 260 9.06 -1.90 -11.58
N LEU A 261 8.91 -3.04 -10.91
CA LEU A 261 8.52 -3.14 -9.51
C LEU A 261 9.62 -3.84 -8.72
N VAL A 262 9.93 -3.32 -7.54
CA VAL A 262 10.88 -3.93 -6.61
C VAL A 262 10.24 -4.02 -5.23
N ARG A 263 10.28 -5.21 -4.62
CA ARG A 263 9.80 -5.43 -3.25
C ARG A 263 10.97 -5.57 -2.29
N TYR A 264 10.86 -4.86 -1.17
CA TYR A 264 11.84 -4.84 -0.09
C TYR A 264 11.20 -5.40 1.19
N SER A 265 11.97 -6.18 1.93
CA SER A 265 11.71 -6.54 3.31
C SER A 265 11.67 -5.30 4.21
N PRO A 266 11.10 -5.39 5.43
CA PRO A 266 11.04 -4.26 6.34
C PRO A 266 12.41 -3.68 6.72
N ASP A 267 13.50 -4.44 6.59
CA ASP A 267 14.87 -4.01 6.83
C ASP A 267 15.56 -3.41 5.58
N GLY A 268 14.86 -3.33 4.45
CA GLY A 268 15.39 -2.78 3.20
C GLY A 268 16.13 -3.77 2.32
N ASN A 269 16.24 -5.05 2.73
CA ASN A 269 16.76 -6.10 1.86
C ASN A 269 15.76 -6.43 0.75
N LEU A 270 16.22 -6.89 -0.41
CA LEU A 270 15.31 -7.37 -1.47
C LEU A 270 14.53 -8.60 -0.98
N ASP A 271 13.22 -8.59 -1.18
CA ASP A 271 12.39 -9.74 -0.87
C ASP A 271 12.46 -10.77 -2.01
N GLY A 272 13.32 -11.79 -1.85
CA GLY A 272 13.50 -12.84 -2.83
C GLY A 272 12.24 -13.62 -3.22
N SER A 273 11.16 -13.53 -2.44
CA SER A 273 9.84 -14.12 -2.76
C SER A 273 9.00 -13.27 -3.72
N PHE A 274 9.53 -12.16 -4.24
CA PHE A 274 8.83 -11.31 -5.21
C PHE A 274 9.49 -11.39 -6.58
N GLY A 275 8.77 -11.93 -7.56
CA GLY A 275 9.27 -12.07 -8.92
C GLY A 275 10.65 -12.75 -8.97
N ALA A 276 11.54 -12.22 -9.81
CA ALA A 276 12.92 -12.69 -9.92
C ALA A 276 13.82 -11.91 -8.94
N GLY A 277 14.11 -12.51 -7.78
CA GLY A 277 15.06 -11.95 -6.81
C GLY A 277 14.66 -10.58 -6.26
N GLY A 278 13.37 -10.39 -5.99
CA GLY A 278 12.80 -9.14 -5.47
C GLY A 278 12.31 -8.16 -6.53
N LYS A 279 12.35 -8.52 -7.81
CA LYS A 279 12.08 -7.62 -8.93
C LYS A 279 11.08 -8.21 -9.92
N VAL A 280 10.26 -7.35 -10.51
CA VAL A 280 9.37 -7.69 -11.63
C VAL A 280 9.56 -6.61 -12.70
N ILE A 281 9.98 -7.02 -13.88
CA ILE A 281 9.98 -6.19 -15.09
C ILE A 281 8.80 -6.63 -15.95
N THR A 282 7.95 -5.68 -16.30
CA THR A 282 6.75 -5.93 -17.11
C THR A 282 6.88 -5.15 -18.40
N PRO A 283 7.13 -5.83 -19.53
CA PRO A 283 7.11 -5.20 -20.82
C PRO A 283 5.75 -4.56 -21.09
N VAL A 284 5.77 -3.28 -21.44
CA VAL A 284 4.56 -2.57 -21.90
C VAL A 284 4.74 -2.23 -23.37
N SER A 285 3.66 -2.32 -24.15
CA SER A 285 3.75 -2.14 -25.60
C SER A 285 4.29 -0.75 -25.95
N GLY A 286 5.42 -0.70 -26.66
CA GLY A 286 6.04 0.55 -27.11
C GLY A 286 7.56 0.54 -26.89
N THR A 287 8.17 1.72 -27.01
CA THR A 287 9.60 1.93 -26.75
C THR A 287 9.86 2.47 -25.34
N PHE A 288 8.88 3.17 -24.74
CA PHE A 288 9.03 3.73 -23.39
C PHE A 288 7.78 3.51 -22.56
N GLY A 289 7.94 3.02 -21.34
CA GLY A 289 6.87 2.87 -20.38
C GLY A 289 7.32 3.15 -18.97
N GLU A 290 6.51 3.90 -18.23
CA GLU A 290 6.78 4.18 -16.82
C GLU A 290 5.52 4.08 -15.97
N VAL A 291 5.70 3.58 -14.75
CA VAL A 291 4.68 3.61 -13.71
C VAL A 291 4.72 4.96 -13.02
N ASN A 292 3.58 5.67 -12.98
CA ASN A 292 3.42 6.92 -12.23
C ASN A 292 2.64 6.74 -10.92
N ALA A 293 1.83 5.69 -10.81
CA ALA A 293 1.06 5.39 -9.60
C ALA A 293 1.03 3.89 -9.31
N LEU A 294 1.09 3.55 -8.02
CA LEU A 294 1.00 2.19 -7.52
C LEU A 294 0.00 2.14 -6.37
N VAL A 295 -0.95 1.21 -6.42
CA VAL A 295 -1.95 1.03 -5.37
C VAL A 295 -1.95 -0.43 -4.90
N LEU A 296 -1.93 -0.59 -3.57
CA LEU A 296 -2.18 -1.87 -2.91
C LEU A 296 -3.69 -2.07 -2.72
N GLN A 297 -4.21 -3.19 -3.19
CA GLN A 297 -5.60 -3.60 -3.02
C GLN A 297 -5.79 -4.34 -1.68
N PRO A 298 -7.00 -4.35 -1.10
CA PRO A 298 -7.27 -5.05 0.16
C PRO A 298 -6.96 -6.55 0.14
N ASP A 299 -6.99 -7.18 -1.03
CA ASP A 299 -6.65 -8.59 -1.25
C ASP A 299 -5.15 -8.84 -1.43
N GLY A 300 -4.31 -7.84 -1.13
CA GLY A 300 -2.85 -7.92 -1.20
C GLY A 300 -2.26 -7.74 -2.61
N LYS A 301 -3.09 -7.60 -3.64
CA LYS A 301 -2.66 -7.41 -5.03
C LYS A 301 -2.24 -5.97 -5.29
N LEU A 302 -1.42 -5.76 -6.31
CA LEU A 302 -0.97 -4.43 -6.70
C LEU A 302 -1.56 -4.04 -8.07
N VAL A 303 -1.85 -2.76 -8.23
CA VAL A 303 -2.21 -2.16 -9.51
C VAL A 303 -1.23 -1.02 -9.78
N ALA A 304 -0.47 -1.13 -10.87
CA ALA A 304 0.41 -0.07 -11.35
C ALA A 304 -0.23 0.61 -12.56
N ALA A 305 -0.24 1.93 -12.56
CA ALA A 305 -0.79 2.77 -13.62
C ALA A 305 0.26 3.77 -14.09
N GLY A 306 0.25 4.06 -15.39
CA GLY A 306 1.20 4.98 -16.00
C GLY A 306 0.91 5.14 -17.48
N TYR A 307 1.95 5.25 -18.29
CA TYR A 307 1.80 5.36 -19.73
C TYR A 307 2.82 4.51 -20.49
N SER A 308 2.54 4.31 -21.77
CA SER A 308 3.42 3.71 -22.76
C SER A 308 3.48 4.57 -24.01
N TYR A 309 4.67 4.82 -24.55
CA TYR A 309 4.90 5.51 -25.80
C TYR A 309 5.33 4.52 -26.88
N ASN A 310 4.62 4.50 -27.99
CA ASN A 310 4.82 3.52 -29.06
C ASN A 310 5.65 4.03 -30.25
N GLY A 311 6.25 5.22 -30.14
CA GLY A 311 6.99 5.86 -31.23
C GLY A 311 6.22 7.00 -31.92
N SER A 312 4.91 7.09 -31.75
CA SER A 312 4.07 8.14 -32.34
C SER A 312 3.16 8.85 -31.35
N ASP A 313 2.66 8.15 -30.34
CA ASP A 313 1.78 8.69 -29.30
C ASP A 313 1.95 7.96 -27.97
N THR A 314 1.33 8.52 -26.94
CA THR A 314 1.39 8.07 -25.54
C THR A 314 0.02 7.57 -25.12
N ASP A 315 -0.05 6.29 -24.75
CA ASP A 315 -1.25 5.62 -24.27
C ASP A 315 -1.20 5.39 -22.77
N PHE A 316 -2.37 5.34 -22.12
CA PHE A 316 -2.45 4.92 -20.72
C PHE A 316 -2.17 3.41 -20.61
N ALA A 317 -1.34 3.03 -19.64
CA ALA A 317 -0.99 1.65 -19.35
C ALA A 317 -1.37 1.26 -17.92
N LEU A 318 -1.93 0.06 -17.76
CA LEU A 318 -2.33 -0.51 -16.47
C LEU A 318 -1.84 -1.95 -16.37
N ALA A 319 -1.13 -2.27 -15.29
CA ALA A 319 -0.70 -3.62 -14.97
C ALA A 319 -1.22 -4.00 -13.58
N ARG A 320 -1.84 -5.19 -13.47
CA ARG A 320 -2.27 -5.74 -12.18
C ARG A 320 -1.39 -6.93 -11.83
N TYR A 321 -0.74 -6.86 -10.67
CA TYR A 321 0.13 -7.92 -10.15
C TYR A 321 -0.64 -8.71 -9.11
N LEU A 322 -0.89 -9.98 -9.42
CA LEU A 322 -1.82 -10.83 -8.67
C LEU A 322 -1.21 -11.44 -7.40
N GLY A 323 0.06 -11.14 -7.09
CA GLY A 323 0.87 -11.88 -6.11
C GLY A 323 1.58 -13.07 -6.80
N GLN A 324 2.54 -13.70 -6.12
CA GLN A 324 3.00 -15.01 -6.57
C GLN A 324 1.81 -15.95 -6.52
N VAL A 325 1.47 -16.53 -7.65
CA VAL A 325 0.44 -17.55 -7.70
C VAL A 325 1.15 -18.87 -7.41
N PHE A 326 1.11 -19.29 -6.16
CA PHE A 326 1.25 -20.69 -5.82
C PHE A 326 -0.17 -21.29 -5.87
N GLY A 327 -0.36 -22.47 -6.48
CA GLY A 327 -1.63 -23.17 -6.45
C GLY A 327 -2.65 -22.79 -7.53
N ASP A 328 -2.23 -22.36 -8.74
CA ASP A 328 -3.15 -22.19 -9.88
C ASP A 328 -3.43 -23.47 -10.67
N GLY A 329 -2.78 -24.58 -10.33
CA GLY A 329 -2.93 -25.86 -10.99
C GLY A 329 -2.10 -26.01 -12.27
N ILE A 330 -1.15 -25.11 -12.56
CA ILE A 330 -0.30 -25.16 -13.75
C ILE A 330 1.17 -24.84 -13.39
N VAL A 331 2.07 -25.83 -13.53
CA VAL A 331 3.52 -25.62 -13.35
C VAL A 331 4.10 -24.79 -14.51
N GLN A 332 4.69 -23.62 -14.21
CA GLN A 332 5.31 -22.71 -15.21
C GLN A 332 6.79 -22.45 -14.91
N ALA A 333 7.67 -22.48 -15.90
CA ALA A 333 9.10 -22.22 -15.66
C ALA A 333 9.33 -20.81 -15.08
N PRO A 334 10.07 -20.65 -13.95
CA PRO A 334 11.06 -21.58 -13.38
C PRO A 334 10.56 -22.50 -12.25
N GLU A 335 9.25 -22.65 -12.05
CA GLU A 335 8.65 -23.54 -11.05
C GLU A 335 8.96 -25.02 -11.34
N GLN A 336 9.25 -25.79 -10.28
CA GLN A 336 9.53 -27.23 -10.37
C GLN A 336 8.35 -28.11 -9.90
N CYS A 337 7.37 -27.56 -9.17
CA CYS A 337 6.08 -28.20 -8.80
C CYS A 337 5.04 -27.18 -8.27
N ASP A 338 3.77 -27.62 -8.12
CA ASP A 338 2.61 -26.84 -7.65
C ASP A 338 1.74 -27.63 -6.64
N ASP A 339 0.98 -26.96 -5.75
CA ASP A 339 0.16 -27.56 -4.66
C ASP A 339 -1.35 -27.69 -4.97
N GLY A 340 -1.77 -27.34 -6.19
CA GLY A 340 -3.18 -27.34 -6.61
C GLY A 340 -3.72 -28.73 -7.04
N ALA A 341 -4.81 -29.17 -6.42
CA ALA A 341 -5.52 -30.39 -6.79
C ALA A 341 -6.13 -30.30 -8.22
N ALA A 342 -5.51 -31.04 -9.14
CA ALA A 342 -6.05 -31.62 -10.38
C ALA A 342 -6.89 -30.72 -11.32
N ASN A 343 -6.40 -30.62 -12.57
CA ASN A 343 -7.17 -31.19 -13.68
C ASN A 343 -6.27 -31.90 -14.69
N GLY A 344 -5.84 -33.13 -14.35
CA GLY A 344 -5.35 -34.11 -15.34
C GLY A 344 -3.91 -34.62 -15.21
N THR A 345 -3.54 -35.21 -14.06
CA THR A 345 -2.49 -36.25 -13.82
C THR A 345 -1.05 -35.96 -14.32
N PHE A 346 0.00 -35.89 -13.48
CA PHE A 346 0.53 -36.89 -12.54
C PHE A 346 1.10 -36.29 -11.23
N THR A 347 1.08 -37.14 -10.19
CA THR A 347 1.53 -37.02 -8.78
C THR A 347 2.97 -36.52 -8.58
N SER A 348 3.17 -35.50 -7.72
CA SER A 348 4.48 -34.97 -7.31
C SER A 348 4.65 -34.97 -5.79
N CYS A 349 5.76 -35.51 -5.29
CA CYS A 349 6.17 -35.50 -3.88
C CYS A 349 6.74 -34.13 -3.43
N CYS A 350 5.88 -33.11 -3.28
CA CYS A 350 6.31 -31.79 -2.79
C CYS A 350 5.96 -31.57 -1.31
N THR A 351 6.82 -30.86 -0.59
CA THR A 351 6.52 -30.33 0.75
C THR A 351 5.52 -29.17 0.66
N THR A 352 4.91 -28.77 1.78
CA THR A 352 4.08 -27.54 1.93
C THR A 352 4.82 -26.22 1.64
N THR A 353 6.07 -26.31 1.20
CA THR A 353 6.95 -25.19 0.81
C THR A 353 7.53 -25.38 -0.60
N CYS A 354 6.94 -26.27 -1.41
CA CYS A 354 7.35 -26.62 -2.78
C CYS A 354 8.84 -27.01 -2.92
N ARG A 355 9.31 -27.96 -2.09
CA ARG A 355 10.62 -28.61 -2.24
C ARG A 355 10.48 -30.12 -2.41
N PHE A 356 11.36 -30.73 -3.20
CA PHE A 356 11.42 -32.19 -3.36
C PHE A 356 11.82 -32.88 -2.06
N THR A 357 11.14 -33.98 -1.72
CA THR A 357 11.55 -34.87 -0.64
C THR A 357 12.62 -35.86 -1.12
N GLY A 358 13.54 -36.25 -0.22
CA GLY A 358 14.63 -37.17 -0.56
C GLY A 358 14.11 -38.58 -0.87
N SER A 359 14.78 -39.29 -1.79
CA SER A 359 14.45 -40.67 -2.17
C SER A 359 14.32 -41.58 -0.93
N GLY A 360 13.25 -42.37 -0.86
CA GLY A 360 12.98 -43.29 0.24
C GLY A 360 12.18 -42.71 1.42
N THR A 361 11.78 -41.43 1.36
CA THR A 361 10.84 -40.82 2.31
C THR A 361 9.39 -41.17 1.99
N SER A 362 8.55 -41.21 3.02
CA SER A 362 7.10 -41.44 2.89
C SER A 362 6.45 -40.27 2.15
N CYS A 363 5.64 -40.57 1.13
CA CYS A 363 4.80 -39.56 0.46
C CYS A 363 3.81 -38.97 1.49
N ASP A 364 3.62 -37.65 1.51
CA ASP A 364 2.74 -36.95 2.45
C ASP A 364 1.68 -36.22 1.60
N ASP A 365 0.51 -36.82 1.33
CA ASP A 365 -0.30 -36.35 0.19
C ASP A 365 -1.82 -36.23 0.35
N GLY A 366 -2.44 -36.52 1.49
CA GLY A 366 -3.89 -36.33 1.59
C GLY A 366 -4.72 -37.17 0.58
N ASN A 367 -4.18 -38.32 0.13
CA ASN A 367 -4.79 -39.49 -0.56
C ASN A 367 -4.68 -39.51 -2.12
N THR A 368 -4.69 -40.64 -2.84
CA THR A 368 -4.63 -42.08 -2.55
C THR A 368 -3.30 -42.67 -3.04
N CYS A 369 -2.20 -42.35 -2.37
CA CYS A 369 -1.12 -43.31 -2.15
C CYS A 369 -1.30 -43.83 -0.72
N THR A 370 -1.23 -45.13 -0.51
CA THR A 370 -1.40 -45.74 0.81
C THR A 370 -0.14 -45.50 1.65
N ASP A 371 -0.29 -45.39 2.97
CA ASP A 371 0.70 -44.98 4.00
C ASP A 371 2.11 -45.65 3.99
N SER A 372 2.45 -46.45 2.99
CA SER A 372 3.66 -47.25 2.83
C SER A 372 4.47 -46.98 1.56
N ASP A 373 4.08 -46.02 0.74
CA ASP A 373 4.72 -45.75 -0.55
C ASP A 373 5.91 -44.78 -0.38
N ARG A 374 7.01 -45.04 -1.10
CA ARG A 374 8.25 -44.24 -1.04
C ARG A 374 8.47 -43.44 -2.32
N CYS A 375 8.89 -42.19 -2.20
CA CYS A 375 9.31 -41.38 -3.35
C CYS A 375 10.61 -41.93 -3.95
N ASP A 376 10.70 -42.03 -5.27
CA ASP A 376 11.89 -42.53 -5.97
C ASP A 376 13.02 -41.50 -6.15
N GLY A 377 12.76 -40.22 -5.83
CA GLY A 377 13.69 -39.11 -6.02
C GLY A 377 13.60 -38.44 -7.40
N SER A 378 12.69 -38.93 -8.27
CA SER A 378 12.33 -38.33 -9.57
C SER A 378 10.93 -37.71 -9.57
N GLY A 379 10.18 -37.87 -8.48
CA GLY A 379 8.88 -37.23 -8.25
C GLY A 379 7.69 -38.19 -8.21
N ALA A 380 7.88 -39.52 -8.33
CA ALA A 380 6.80 -40.50 -8.37
C ALA A 380 6.69 -41.36 -7.08
N CYS A 381 5.45 -41.76 -6.71
CA CYS A 381 5.12 -42.68 -5.59
C CYS A 381 4.83 -44.12 -6.09
N VAL A 382 5.05 -45.14 -5.24
CA VAL A 382 4.95 -46.58 -5.59
C VAL A 382 3.95 -47.33 -4.67
N GLY A 383 2.70 -47.58 -5.13
CA GLY A 383 1.47 -47.96 -4.36
C GLY A 383 1.22 -49.39 -3.79
N THR A 384 0.62 -49.53 -2.58
CA THR A 384 0.00 -50.80 -2.02
C THR A 384 -1.34 -50.68 -1.20
N ALA A 385 -2.47 -51.09 -1.79
CA ALA A 385 -3.91 -51.07 -1.34
C ALA A 385 -4.41 -51.05 0.17
N ILE A 386 -5.26 -50.03 0.45
CA ILE A 386 -6.41 -49.68 1.36
C ILE A 386 -6.92 -50.60 2.53
N ALA A 387 -7.24 -50.02 3.73
CA ALA A 387 -8.43 -50.35 4.59
C ALA A 387 -8.80 -49.36 5.78
N ALA A 388 -10.00 -48.75 5.71
CA ALA A 388 -11.06 -48.33 6.69
C ALA A 388 -10.87 -47.80 8.17
N CYS A 389 -11.78 -46.88 8.55
CA CYS A 389 -12.02 -46.07 9.78
C CYS A 389 -12.29 -46.75 11.16
N THR A 390 -12.13 -45.99 12.27
CA THR A 390 -13.13 -45.81 13.38
C THR A 390 -12.78 -44.71 14.42
N THR A 391 -13.79 -44.26 15.19
CA THR A 391 -13.93 -43.01 15.98
C THR A 391 -13.79 -43.10 17.52
N THR A 392 -13.47 -41.95 18.16
CA THR A 392 -13.79 -41.45 19.55
C THR A 392 -13.00 -41.98 20.78
N THR A 393 -12.49 -41.09 21.66
CA THR A 393 -13.09 -40.65 22.96
C THR A 393 -12.13 -39.77 23.80
N THR A 394 -12.72 -38.84 24.56
CA THR A 394 -12.19 -37.84 25.51
C THR A 394 -11.52 -38.41 26.76
N THR A 395 -10.49 -37.72 27.32
CA THR A 395 -10.21 -37.72 28.77
C THR A 395 -9.62 -36.39 29.25
N THR A 396 -10.16 -35.95 30.38
CA THR A 396 -9.75 -34.86 31.28
C THR A 396 -8.44 -35.14 32.01
N THR A 397 -7.44 -34.27 31.87
CA THR A 397 -6.54 -33.81 32.95
C THR A 397 -5.71 -32.62 32.48
N SER A 398 -5.47 -31.68 33.39
CA SER A 398 -4.95 -30.34 33.19
C SER A 398 -3.53 -30.26 32.62
N SER A 399 -3.41 -29.67 31.44
CA SER A 399 -2.29 -28.81 31.02
C SER A 399 -2.74 -27.95 29.84
N THR A 400 -3.27 -26.75 30.10
CA THR A 400 -3.53 -25.78 29.01
C THR A 400 -2.23 -25.11 28.64
N THR A 401 -1.48 -25.75 27.73
CA THR A 401 -0.56 -25.06 26.83
C THR A 401 -1.45 -24.31 25.83
N SER A 402 -1.50 -22.98 25.88
CA SER A 402 -2.25 -22.20 24.88
C SER A 402 -1.43 -22.12 23.60
N THR A 403 -1.53 -23.14 22.75
CA THR A 403 -1.22 -23.01 21.34
C THR A 403 -2.37 -22.22 20.70
N THR A 404 -2.11 -20.96 20.33
CA THR A 404 -3.04 -20.18 19.51
C THR A 404 -3.10 -20.83 18.13
N THR A 405 -4.06 -21.74 17.98
CA THR A 405 -4.36 -22.33 16.67
C THR A 405 -5.03 -21.24 15.83
N PRO A 406 -4.58 -20.99 14.59
CA PRO A 406 -5.22 -20.04 13.69
C PRO A 406 -6.71 -20.38 13.53
N CYS A 407 -7.55 -19.35 13.43
CA CYS A 407 -8.97 -19.58 13.15
C CYS A 407 -9.11 -20.27 11.78
N PRO A 408 -9.95 -21.32 11.64
CA PRO A 408 -10.16 -21.99 10.36
C PRO A 408 -10.55 -20.99 9.26
N ASP A 409 -9.94 -21.10 8.08
CA ASP A 409 -10.17 -20.17 6.97
C ASP A 409 -11.52 -20.35 6.26
N SER A 410 -12.25 -21.42 6.57
CA SER A 410 -13.56 -21.69 6.02
C SER A 410 -14.57 -22.18 7.06
N GLY A 411 -15.85 -22.22 6.67
CA GLY A 411 -16.91 -22.74 7.52
C GLY A 411 -17.38 -21.79 8.62
N PHE A 412 -18.50 -22.16 9.25
CA PHE A 412 -19.05 -21.40 10.38
C PHE A 412 -18.12 -21.37 11.60
N ALA A 413 -17.25 -22.37 11.74
CA ALA A 413 -16.21 -22.41 12.77
C ALA A 413 -15.18 -21.28 12.58
N GLY A 414 -14.82 -20.96 11.34
CA GLY A 414 -13.98 -19.81 11.01
C GLY A 414 -14.61 -18.49 11.42
N VAL A 415 -15.85 -18.24 10.97
CA VAL A 415 -16.63 -17.03 11.35
C VAL A 415 -16.75 -16.91 12.87
N GLY A 416 -17.10 -18.00 13.55
CA GLY A 416 -17.26 -18.02 15.01
C GLY A 416 -15.94 -17.78 15.76
N CYS A 417 -14.84 -18.39 15.31
CA CYS A 417 -13.52 -18.21 15.89
C CYS A 417 -13.06 -16.75 15.77
N THR A 418 -13.14 -16.18 14.55
CA THR A 418 -12.78 -14.78 14.28
C THR A 418 -13.53 -13.82 15.19
N LEU A 419 -14.83 -14.02 15.42
CA LEU A 419 -15.61 -13.12 16.29
C LEU A 419 -15.34 -13.31 17.79
N ARG A 420 -14.82 -14.46 18.22
CA ARG A 420 -14.54 -14.77 19.65
C ARG A 420 -13.12 -14.39 20.05
N THR A 421 -12.17 -14.41 19.12
CA THR A 421 -10.79 -13.93 19.34
C THR A 421 -10.71 -12.39 19.34
N VAL A 422 -11.73 -11.71 18.80
CA VAL A 422 -11.90 -10.23 18.72
C VAL A 422 -12.09 -9.51 20.07
N VAL A 423 -11.89 -10.16 21.21
CA VAL A 423 -11.83 -9.42 22.48
C VAL A 423 -10.48 -8.69 22.65
N GLN A 424 -9.50 -8.86 21.74
CA GLN A 424 -8.15 -8.27 21.86
C GLN A 424 -7.66 -7.21 20.84
N PRO A 425 -8.30 -6.85 19.71
CA PRO A 425 -7.78 -5.78 18.84
C PRO A 425 -7.87 -4.39 19.50
N CYS A 426 -8.59 -4.30 20.61
CA CYS A 426 -8.81 -3.09 21.40
C CYS A 426 -8.52 -3.41 22.88
N ALA A 427 -7.36 -3.99 23.18
CA ALA A 427 -7.01 -4.47 24.52
C ALA A 427 -7.16 -3.38 25.61
N ASP A 428 -6.99 -2.11 25.23
CA ASP A 428 -7.08 -0.95 26.12
C ASP A 428 -8.32 -0.06 25.86
N GLU A 429 -9.23 -0.46 24.97
CA GLU A 429 -10.39 0.34 24.57
C GLU A 429 -11.72 -0.42 24.63
N ALA A 430 -12.71 0.17 25.30
CA ALA A 430 -14.02 -0.44 25.42
C ALA A 430 -14.85 -0.30 24.13
N VAL A 431 -15.03 -1.41 23.41
CA VAL A 431 -15.89 -1.46 22.22
C VAL A 431 -17.33 -1.00 22.57
N PRO A 432 -17.90 -0.02 21.84
CA PRO A 432 -19.24 0.50 22.13
C PRO A 432 -20.33 -0.58 22.12
N ARG A 433 -21.28 -0.46 23.06
CA ARG A 433 -22.39 -1.42 23.23
C ARG A 433 -23.14 -1.77 21.93
N PRO A 434 -23.44 -0.83 21.00
CA PRO A 434 -24.11 -1.16 19.75
C PRO A 434 -23.31 -2.12 18.86
N VAL A 435 -21.98 -1.94 18.79
CA VAL A 435 -21.06 -2.79 18.01
C VAL A 435 -20.99 -4.17 18.65
N ARG A 436 -20.72 -4.25 19.96
CA ARG A 436 -20.65 -5.51 20.71
C ARG A 436 -21.92 -6.35 20.55
N ARG A 437 -23.10 -5.73 20.60
CA ARG A 437 -24.39 -6.42 20.40
C ARG A 437 -24.50 -7.09 19.04
N ARG A 438 -24.00 -6.45 17.97
CA ARG A 438 -24.01 -7.03 16.62
C ARG A 438 -23.00 -8.17 16.47
N ILE A 439 -21.83 -8.04 17.09
CA ILE A 439 -20.84 -9.12 17.15
C ILE A 439 -21.47 -10.35 17.81
N THR A 440 -22.03 -10.23 19.01
CA THR A 440 -22.68 -11.35 19.71
C THR A 440 -23.82 -11.97 18.90
N GLN A 441 -24.62 -11.14 18.22
CA GLN A 441 -25.69 -11.63 17.36
C GLN A 441 -25.14 -12.42 16.16
N ALA A 442 -24.09 -11.94 15.51
CA ALA A 442 -23.45 -12.63 14.40
C ALA A 442 -22.79 -13.95 14.83
N THR A 443 -22.13 -13.97 15.99
CA THR A 443 -21.56 -15.20 16.58
C THR A 443 -22.63 -16.25 16.81
N THR A 444 -23.79 -15.86 17.38
CA THR A 444 -24.91 -16.79 17.61
C THR A 444 -25.47 -17.34 16.30
N LEU A 445 -25.56 -16.51 15.26
CA LEU A 445 -26.00 -16.94 13.93
C LEU A 445 -25.01 -17.92 13.30
N ALA A 446 -23.71 -17.73 13.51
CA ALA A 446 -22.70 -18.66 13.05
C ALA A 446 -22.81 -20.03 13.75
N ASP A 447 -22.99 -20.04 15.08
CA ASP A 447 -23.19 -21.28 15.84
C ASP A 447 -24.44 -22.05 15.36
N HIS A 448 -25.55 -21.33 15.12
CA HIS A 448 -26.77 -21.95 14.57
C HIS A 448 -26.59 -22.47 13.14
N GLY A 449 -25.76 -21.79 12.33
CA GLY A 449 -25.39 -22.24 10.99
C GLY A 449 -24.57 -23.53 11.03
N ALA A 450 -23.62 -23.63 11.94
CA ALA A 450 -22.80 -24.83 12.16
C ALA A 450 -23.65 -26.05 12.58
N GLY A 451 -24.66 -25.84 13.43
CA GLY A 451 -25.59 -26.88 13.88
C GLY A 451 -26.80 -27.12 12.97
N ALA A 452 -26.84 -26.53 11.77
CA ALA A 452 -28.03 -26.61 10.92
C ALA A 452 -28.23 -28.02 10.35
N SER A 453 -29.46 -28.53 10.45
CA SER A 453 -29.84 -29.88 10.00
C SER A 453 -29.76 -30.10 8.47
N ASN A 454 -29.57 -29.04 7.67
CA ASN A 454 -29.36 -29.12 6.23
C ASN A 454 -28.76 -27.82 5.65
N GLY A 455 -28.17 -27.93 4.45
CA GLY A 455 -27.48 -26.82 3.78
C GLY A 455 -28.36 -25.62 3.40
N LYS A 456 -29.69 -25.77 3.29
CA LYS A 456 -30.60 -24.62 3.03
C LYS A 456 -30.76 -23.75 4.28
N LYS A 457 -30.92 -24.38 5.45
CA LYS A 457 -30.95 -23.67 6.74
C LYS A 457 -29.58 -23.04 7.05
N ALA A 458 -28.48 -23.76 6.79
CA ALA A 458 -27.12 -23.26 6.95
C ALA A 458 -26.89 -21.94 6.17
N ARG A 459 -27.16 -21.95 4.85
CA ARG A 459 -27.08 -20.74 3.98
C ARG A 459 -27.96 -19.59 4.47
N THR A 460 -29.13 -19.89 5.04
CA THR A 460 -30.00 -18.86 5.60
C THR A 460 -29.38 -18.18 6.84
N PHE A 461 -28.71 -18.94 7.70
CA PHE A 461 -27.98 -18.41 8.84
C PHE A 461 -26.74 -17.62 8.40
N ALA A 462 -25.99 -18.10 7.41
CA ALA A 462 -24.87 -17.39 6.79
C ALA A 462 -25.28 -16.00 6.27
N ARG A 463 -26.35 -15.91 5.46
CA ARG A 463 -26.88 -14.63 4.96
C ARG A 463 -27.29 -13.65 6.06
N LYS A 464 -27.86 -14.18 7.16
CA LYS A 464 -28.23 -13.35 8.33
C LYS A 464 -26.98 -12.89 9.09
N ALA A 465 -25.96 -13.74 9.20
CA ALA A 465 -24.69 -13.42 9.84
C ALA A 465 -23.96 -12.32 9.07
N SER A 466 -23.76 -12.47 7.75
CA SER A 466 -23.16 -11.46 6.87
C SER A 466 -23.88 -10.10 7.01
N LYS A 467 -25.22 -10.04 6.84
CA LYS A 467 -25.98 -8.79 7.02
C LYS A 467 -25.85 -8.18 8.41
N THR A 468 -25.63 -8.99 9.44
CA THR A 468 -25.44 -8.51 10.81
C THR A 468 -24.04 -7.95 11.00
N LEU A 469 -23.04 -8.57 10.39
CA LEU A 469 -21.64 -8.14 10.39
C LEU A 469 -21.44 -6.86 9.60
N HIS A 470 -22.08 -6.72 8.44
CA HIS A 470 -22.13 -5.47 7.69
C HIS A 470 -22.58 -4.28 8.56
N LYS A 471 -23.62 -4.49 9.37
CA LYS A 471 -24.10 -3.48 10.34
C LYS A 471 -23.13 -3.26 11.50
N ALA A 472 -22.35 -4.26 11.88
CA ALA A 472 -21.31 -4.09 12.90
C ALA A 472 -20.15 -3.24 12.36
N VAL A 473 -19.73 -3.45 11.11
CA VAL A 473 -18.70 -2.66 10.41
C VAL A 473 -19.09 -1.18 10.37
N THR A 474 -20.31 -0.87 9.94
CA THR A 474 -20.79 0.52 9.86
C THR A 474 -20.88 1.20 11.23
N LEU A 475 -21.28 0.46 12.28
CA LEU A 475 -21.31 0.98 13.64
C LEU A 475 -19.91 1.18 14.22
N ALA A 476 -18.93 0.32 13.90
CA ALA A 476 -17.54 0.48 14.32
C ALA A 476 -16.92 1.72 13.66
N ALA A 477 -17.09 1.89 12.35
CA ALA A 477 -16.64 3.09 11.63
C ALA A 477 -17.28 4.38 12.20
N ALA A 478 -18.58 4.36 12.49
CA ALA A 478 -19.26 5.49 13.12
C ALA A 478 -18.76 5.78 14.54
N ALA A 479 -18.36 4.75 15.31
CA ALA A 479 -17.76 4.94 16.63
C ALA A 479 -16.38 5.59 16.54
N THR A 480 -15.56 5.18 15.57
CA THR A 480 -14.26 5.80 15.29
C THR A 480 -14.41 7.26 14.88
N ALA A 481 -15.34 7.56 13.97
CA ALA A 481 -15.62 8.93 13.55
C ALA A 481 -16.10 9.85 14.69
N LYS A 482 -16.72 9.27 15.73
CA LYS A 482 -17.17 9.98 16.94
C LYS A 482 -16.12 10.02 18.05
N GLY A 483 -14.91 9.49 17.82
CA GLY A 483 -13.86 9.40 18.84
C GLY A 483 -14.18 8.44 19.99
N GLN A 484 -15.13 7.52 19.82
CA GLN A 484 -15.46 6.48 20.81
C GLN A 484 -14.52 5.27 20.72
N LEU A 485 -13.83 5.13 19.59
CA LEU A 485 -12.71 4.22 19.35
C LEU A 485 -11.58 5.04 18.73
N SER A 486 -10.33 4.73 19.05
CA SER A 486 -9.18 5.26 18.34
C SER A 486 -9.20 4.83 16.87
N MET A 487 -8.46 5.53 16.02
CA MET A 487 -8.30 5.15 14.61
C MET A 487 -7.68 3.75 14.47
N LEU A 488 -6.75 3.38 15.37
CA LEU A 488 -6.11 2.06 15.40
C LEU A 488 -7.09 0.95 15.77
N CYS A 489 -7.79 1.09 16.92
CA CYS A 489 -8.79 0.10 17.35
C CYS A 489 -9.97 0.05 16.35
N GLY A 490 -10.41 1.21 15.85
CA GLY A 490 -11.45 1.32 14.83
C GLY A 490 -11.13 0.59 13.53
N GLY A 491 -9.93 0.82 12.99
CA GLY A 491 -9.44 0.16 11.78
C GLY A 491 -9.25 -1.35 11.98
N ALA A 492 -8.61 -1.75 13.08
CA ALA A 492 -8.40 -3.17 13.40
C ALA A 492 -9.73 -3.92 13.59
N LEU A 493 -10.66 -3.36 14.38
CA LEU A 493 -11.98 -3.93 14.59
C LEU A 493 -12.78 -3.98 13.28
N GLY A 494 -12.73 -2.92 12.47
CA GLY A 494 -13.37 -2.86 11.15
C GLY A 494 -12.88 -3.96 10.21
N GLY A 495 -11.57 -4.13 10.09
CA GLY A 495 -10.95 -5.15 9.24
C GLY A 495 -11.35 -6.57 9.65
N VAL A 496 -11.35 -6.88 10.95
CA VAL A 496 -11.75 -8.22 11.41
C VAL A 496 -13.25 -8.48 11.18
N LEU A 497 -14.11 -7.46 11.36
CA LEU A 497 -15.54 -7.61 11.09
C LEU A 497 -15.83 -7.79 9.60
N GLN A 498 -15.08 -7.11 8.72
CA GLN A 498 -15.16 -7.29 7.27
C GLN A 498 -14.69 -8.68 6.83
N GLU A 499 -13.61 -9.19 7.43
CA GLU A 499 -13.14 -10.56 7.16
C GLU A 499 -14.18 -11.61 7.59
N ALA A 500 -14.77 -11.45 8.78
CA ALA A 500 -15.85 -12.33 9.23
C ALA A 500 -17.11 -12.23 8.35
N GLU A 501 -17.42 -11.03 7.84
CA GLU A 501 -18.51 -10.80 6.89
C GLU A 501 -18.25 -11.56 5.59
N HIS A 502 -17.05 -11.42 5.01
CA HIS A 502 -16.66 -12.11 3.78
C HIS A 502 -16.75 -13.64 3.93
N ARG A 503 -16.23 -14.19 5.03
CA ARG A 503 -16.37 -15.62 5.34
C ARG A 503 -17.83 -16.06 5.45
N ALA A 504 -18.70 -15.23 6.03
CA ALA A 504 -20.13 -15.51 6.11
C ALA A 504 -20.83 -15.41 4.74
N GLU A 505 -20.36 -14.57 3.82
CA GLU A 505 -20.87 -14.49 2.44
C GLU A 505 -20.50 -15.71 1.60
N GLN A 506 -19.30 -16.25 1.76
CA GLN A 506 -18.91 -17.49 1.08
C GLN A 506 -19.77 -18.69 1.50
N LEU A 507 -20.34 -18.67 2.71
CA LEU A 507 -21.23 -19.70 3.23
C LEU A 507 -22.71 -19.53 2.82
N ALA A 508 -23.08 -18.37 2.27
CA ALA A 508 -24.45 -17.95 1.97
C ALA A 508 -24.95 -18.42 0.60
#